data_AF-A0A3C1UEZ8-F1
#
_entry.id   AF-A0A3C1UEZ8-F1
#
_cell.length_a   1.000
_cell.length_b   1.000
_cell.length_c   1.000
_cell.angle_alpha   90.00
_cell.angle_beta   90.00
_cell.angle_gamma   90.00
#
_symmetry.space_group_name_H-M   'P 1'
#
loop_
_entity.id
_entity.type
_entity.pdbx_description
1 polymer ?
#
loop_
_entity_poly.entity_id
_entity_poly.type
_entity_poly.pdbx_seq_one_letter_code
_entity_poly.pdbx_strand_id
1 'polypeptide(L)'
;MKLLSGLLTFTTVMLAFVFFRAESVAEATTIIGGIFTNFDLAYLPPFVSVRYVWCIMLVLLLVAHFVPCSIYAAVKNWFVESFWLVKLVVFVIVVQLVLQFATSDVTPFIYAQY
;
A
#
# COMPACT_ATOMS: atom_id res chain seq x y z
N MET A 1 22.32 -1.72 7.07
CA MET A 1 22.13 -0.27 7.35
C MET A 1 21.06 0.41 6.49
N LYS A 2 20.72 -0.07 5.27
CA LYS A 2 19.68 0.56 4.41
C LYS A 2 18.22 0.30 4.87
N LEU A 3 17.92 -0.87 5.43
CA LEU A 3 16.54 -1.25 5.80
C LEU A 3 16.01 -0.48 7.02
N LEU A 4 16.83 -0.33 8.06
CA LEU A 4 16.50 0.46 9.26
C LEU A 4 16.23 1.93 8.93
N SER A 5 17.08 2.55 8.11
CA SER A 5 16.86 3.92 7.63
C SER A 5 15.60 4.02 6.78
N GLY A 6 15.34 3.05 5.90
CA GLY A 6 14.10 3.00 5.11
C GLY A 6 12.85 2.87 5.98
N LEU A 7 12.86 1.99 6.98
CA LEU A 7 11.74 1.81 7.92
C LEU A 7 11.48 3.08 8.74
N LEU A 8 12.53 3.75 9.20
CA LEU A 8 12.41 5.01 9.93
C LEU A 8 11.77 6.09 9.05
N THR A 9 12.27 6.28 7.83
CA THR A 9 11.72 7.26 6.87
C THR A 9 10.27 6.93 6.53
N PHE A 10 9.98 5.67 6.19
CA PHE A 10 8.64 5.21 5.88
C PHE A 10 7.67 5.49 7.04
N THR A 11 8.03 5.10 8.26
CA THR A 11 7.18 5.29 9.44
C THR A 11 6.96 6.78 9.71
N THR A 12 8.00 7.60 9.56
CA THR A 12 7.92 9.06 9.74
C THR A 12 6.95 9.69 8.73
N VAL A 13 7.07 9.33 7.45
CA VAL A 13 6.20 9.85 6.39
C VAL A 13 4.76 9.37 6.56
N MET A 14 4.55 8.09 6.91
CA MET A 14 3.20 7.55 7.14
C MET A 14 2.50 8.23 8.33
N LEU A 15 3.22 8.48 9.43
CA LEU A 15 2.67 9.22 10.56
C LEU A 15 2.33 10.67 10.19
N ALA A 16 3.16 11.33 9.37
CA ALA A 16 2.87 12.66 8.86
C ALA A 16 1.61 12.69 7.98
N PHE A 17 1.40 11.66 7.14
CA PHE A 17 0.20 11.55 6.29
C PHE A 17 -1.12 11.43 7.06
N VAL A 18 -1.11 10.95 8.31
CA VAL A 18 -2.33 10.92 9.13
C VAL A 18 -2.89 12.33 9.33
N PHE A 19 -2.05 13.33 9.57
CA PHE A 19 -2.48 14.73 9.75
C PHE A 19 -3.06 15.36 8.48
N PHE A 20 -2.65 14.88 7.30
CA PHE A 20 -3.21 15.33 6.03
C PHE A 20 -4.54 14.65 5.68
N ARG A 21 -4.84 13.50 6.29
CA ARG A 21 -6.05 12.71 6.01
C ARG A 21 -7.18 12.94 7.00
N ALA A 22 -6.86 13.23 8.26
CA ALA A 22 -7.84 13.50 9.31
C ALA A 22 -8.52 14.86 9.11
N GLU A 23 -9.74 15.02 9.59
CA GLU A 23 -10.52 16.26 9.49
C GLU A 23 -10.01 17.35 10.43
N SER A 24 -9.29 16.96 11.48
CA SER A 24 -8.66 17.89 12.42
C SER A 24 -7.38 17.32 13.05
N VAL A 25 -6.58 18.22 13.64
CA VAL A 25 -5.40 17.82 14.43
C VAL A 25 -5.80 16.93 15.62
N ALA A 26 -6.94 17.20 16.25
CA ALA A 26 -7.45 16.40 17.37
C ALA A 26 -7.84 14.97 16.95
N GLU A 27 -8.41 14.81 15.77
CA GLU A 27 -8.71 13.48 15.22
C GLU A 27 -7.42 12.73 14.88
N ALA A 28 -6.45 13.39 14.24
CA ALA A 28 -5.15 12.78 13.90
C ALA A 28 -4.41 12.26 15.16
N THR A 29 -4.38 13.06 16.23
CA THR A 29 -3.75 12.64 17.49
C THR A 29 -4.50 11.50 18.16
N THR A 30 -5.83 11.47 18.05
CA THR A 30 -6.65 10.35 18.54
C THR A 30 -6.33 9.06 17.79
N ILE A 31 -6.23 9.12 16.45
CA ILE A 31 -5.86 7.96 15.61
C ILE A 31 -4.47 7.45 15.99
N ILE A 32 -3.47 8.34 16.07
CA ILE A 32 -2.09 7.95 16.41
C ILE A 32 -2.00 7.39 17.83
N GLY A 33 -2.65 8.03 18.81
CA GLY A 33 -2.70 7.53 20.18
C GLY A 33 -3.36 6.16 20.29
N GLY A 34 -4.42 5.93 19.51
CA GLY A 34 -5.15 4.66 19.44
C GLY A 34 -4.28 3.48 19.03
N ILE A 35 -3.23 3.70 18.23
CA ILE A 35 -2.26 2.66 17.85
C ILE A 35 -1.56 2.06 19.08
N PHE A 36 -1.35 2.84 20.14
CA PHE A 36 -0.64 2.40 21.34
C PHE A 36 -1.57 2.00 22.48
N THR A 37 -2.79 2.57 22.54
CA THR A 37 -3.71 2.37 23.66
C THR A 37 -4.81 1.34 23.40
N ASN A 38 -5.17 1.11 22.13
CA ASN A 38 -6.26 0.23 21.73
C ASN A 38 -5.80 -0.91 20.82
N PHE A 39 -4.52 -1.30 20.89
CA PHE A 39 -3.99 -2.37 20.06
C PHE A 39 -4.21 -3.75 20.69
N ASP A 40 -5.02 -4.56 20.02
CA ASP A 40 -5.28 -5.95 20.42
C ASP A 40 -5.31 -6.86 19.18
N LEU A 41 -4.44 -7.88 19.18
CA LEU A 41 -4.33 -8.83 18.07
C LEU A 41 -5.57 -9.72 17.93
N ALA A 42 -6.43 -9.83 18.94
CA ALA A 42 -7.67 -10.60 18.84
C ALA A 42 -8.61 -10.07 17.75
N TYR A 43 -8.51 -8.78 17.39
CA TYR A 43 -9.28 -8.18 16.30
C TYR A 43 -8.75 -8.52 14.90
N LEU A 44 -7.51 -9.02 14.79
CA LEU A 44 -6.87 -9.26 13.49
C LEU A 44 -7.56 -10.37 12.68
N PRO A 45 -7.86 -11.58 13.22
CA PRO A 45 -8.51 -12.62 12.43
C PRO A 45 -9.91 -12.23 11.92
N PRO A 46 -10.81 -11.63 12.74
CA PRO A 46 -12.08 -11.12 12.24
C PRO A 46 -11.90 -10.05 11.15
N PHE A 47 -10.98 -9.11 11.33
CA PHE A 47 -10.69 -8.07 10.34
C PHE A 47 -10.24 -8.65 9.00
N VAL A 48 -9.28 -9.60 9.02
CA VAL A 48 -8.79 -10.25 7.80
C VAL A 48 -9.90 -11.04 7.13
N SER A 49 -10.76 -11.72 7.89
CA SER A 49 -11.86 -12.52 7.31
C SER A 49 -12.82 -11.67 6.46
N VAL A 50 -13.07 -10.42 6.86
CA VAL A 50 -13.97 -9.48 6.16
C VAL A 50 -13.23 -8.66 5.11
N ARG A 51 -11.95 -8.33 5.32
CA ARG A 51 -11.18 -7.39 4.49
C ARG A 51 -9.90 -8.01 3.91
N TYR A 52 -9.92 -9.30 3.59
CA TYR A 52 -8.74 -10.03 3.12
C TYR A 52 -8.10 -9.41 1.87
N VAL A 53 -8.92 -8.92 0.91
CA VAL A 53 -8.44 -8.25 -0.31
C VAL A 53 -7.62 -7.00 0.04
N TRP A 54 -8.13 -6.18 0.96
CA TRP A 54 -7.42 -4.99 1.43
C TRP A 54 -6.11 -5.36 2.14
N CYS A 55 -6.10 -6.41 2.95
CA CYS A 55 -4.90 -6.90 3.63
C CYS A 55 -3.83 -7.36 2.62
N ILE A 56 -4.24 -8.10 1.59
CA ILE A 56 -3.35 -8.54 0.50
C ILE A 56 -2.76 -7.31 -0.21
N MET A 57 -3.59 -6.34 -0.56
CA MET A 57 -3.12 -5.10 -1.20
C MET A 57 -2.12 -4.34 -0.32
N LEU A 58 -2.39 -4.21 0.98
CA LEU A 58 -1.49 -3.55 1.92
C LEU A 58 -0.14 -4.26 2.00
N VAL A 59 -0.14 -5.59 2.08
CA VAL A 59 1.11 -6.39 2.11
C VAL A 59 1.88 -6.21 0.81
N LEU A 60 1.21 -6.27 -0.35
CA LEU A 60 1.85 -6.07 -1.65
C LEU A 60 2.48 -4.68 -1.77
N LEU A 61 1.77 -3.62 -1.34
CA LEU A 61 2.29 -2.25 -1.33
C LEU A 61 3.50 -2.11 -0.40
N LEU A 62 3.43 -2.69 0.80
CA LEU A 62 4.54 -2.63 1.75
C LEU A 62 5.76 -3.36 1.20
N VAL A 63 5.59 -4.57 0.66
CA VAL A 63 6.68 -5.32 0.03
C VAL A 63 7.27 -4.51 -1.12
N ALA A 64 6.43 -4.01 -2.03
CA ALA A 64 6.85 -3.22 -3.20
C ALA A 64 7.67 -1.97 -2.80
N HIS A 65 7.30 -1.29 -1.72
CA HIS A 65 8.01 -0.10 -1.24
C HIS A 65 9.45 -0.40 -0.81
N PHE A 66 9.69 -1.59 -0.25
CA PHE A 66 11.01 -2.01 0.22
C PHE A 66 11.76 -2.91 -0.78
N VAL A 67 11.25 -3.08 -2.02
CA VAL A 67 11.96 -3.84 -3.05
C VAL A 67 13.29 -3.13 -3.41
N PRO A 68 14.43 -3.85 -3.37
CA PRO A 68 15.71 -3.27 -3.75
C PRO A 68 15.77 -2.97 -5.26
N CYS A 69 16.49 -1.91 -5.63
CA CYS A 69 16.67 -1.49 -7.03
C CYS A 69 17.22 -2.60 -7.95
N SER A 70 17.99 -3.55 -7.41
CA SER A 70 18.50 -4.70 -8.18
C SER A 70 17.38 -5.61 -8.68
N ILE A 71 16.37 -5.88 -7.85
CA ILE A 71 15.19 -6.66 -8.24
C ILE A 71 14.38 -5.89 -9.26
N TYR A 72 14.15 -4.59 -9.03
CA TYR A 72 13.45 -3.75 -10.00
C TYR A 72 14.15 -3.77 -11.37
N ALA A 73 15.48 -3.63 -11.40
CA ALA A 73 16.26 -3.69 -12.63
C ALA A 73 16.18 -5.07 -13.31
N ALA A 74 16.22 -6.15 -12.54
CA ALA A 74 16.10 -7.52 -13.05
C ALA A 74 14.72 -7.76 -13.68
N VAL A 75 13.63 -7.42 -12.97
CA VAL A 75 12.26 -7.56 -13.48
C VAL A 75 12.05 -6.70 -14.73
N LYS A 76 12.55 -5.47 -14.72
CA LYS A 76 12.50 -4.58 -15.89
C LYS A 76 13.21 -5.20 -17.10
N ASN A 77 14.45 -5.66 -16.93
CA ASN A 77 15.22 -6.24 -18.04
C ASN A 77 14.55 -7.50 -18.58
N TRP A 78 14.11 -8.41 -17.70
CA TRP A 78 13.33 -9.59 -18.08
C TRP A 78 12.07 -9.21 -18.87
N PHE A 79 11.32 -8.21 -18.42
CA PHE A 79 10.12 -7.76 -19.11
C PHE A 79 10.44 -7.18 -20.50
N VAL A 80 11.52 -6.41 -20.63
CA VAL A 80 11.96 -5.83 -21.92
C VAL A 80 12.38 -6.92 -22.90
N GLU A 81 13.14 -7.91 -22.44
CA GLU A 81 13.63 -9.04 -23.26
C GLU A 81 12.53 -10.06 -23.58
N SER A 82 11.41 -10.05 -22.85
CA SER A 82 10.31 -10.97 -23.06
C SER A 82 9.64 -10.83 -24.44
N PHE A 83 9.08 -11.93 -24.94
CA PHE A 83 8.30 -11.95 -26.17
C PHE A 83 7.10 -10.98 -26.11
N TRP A 84 6.72 -10.37 -27.23
CA TRP A 84 5.68 -9.33 -27.25
C TRP A 84 4.34 -9.78 -26.64
N LEU A 85 4.01 -11.07 -26.73
CA LEU A 85 2.79 -11.63 -26.13
C LEU A 85 2.79 -11.52 -24.60
N VAL A 86 3.96 -11.67 -23.96
CA VAL A 86 4.09 -11.49 -22.50
C VAL A 86 3.75 -10.05 -22.12
N LYS A 87 4.26 -9.08 -22.88
CA LYS A 87 3.96 -7.66 -22.68
C LYS A 87 2.46 -7.38 -22.82
N LEU A 88 1.81 -7.98 -23.84
CA LEU A 88 0.37 -7.86 -24.04
C LEU A 88 -0.43 -8.46 -22.87
N VAL A 89 -0.07 -9.67 -22.40
CA VAL A 89 -0.75 -10.32 -21.27
C VAL A 89 -0.61 -9.48 -20.00
N VAL A 90 0.59 -8.99 -19.70
CA VAL A 90 0.81 -8.09 -18.55
C VAL A 90 -0.04 -6.83 -18.65
N PHE A 91 -0.10 -6.21 -19.83
CA PHE A 91 -0.95 -5.04 -20.07
C PHE A 91 -2.43 -5.35 -19.80
N VAL A 92 -2.96 -6.45 -20.35
CA VAL A 92 -4.35 -6.85 -20.12
C VAL A 92 -4.60 -7.07 -18.62
N ILE A 93 -3.72 -7.79 -17.92
CA ILE A 93 -3.86 -8.02 -16.48
C ILE A 93 -3.88 -6.68 -15.72
N VAL A 94 -2.96 -5.77 -16.00
CA VAL A 94 -2.90 -4.46 -15.33
C VAL A 94 -4.18 -3.67 -15.57
N VAL A 95 -4.68 -3.62 -16.80
CA VAL A 95 -5.96 -2.95 -17.12
C VAL A 95 -7.12 -3.58 -16.36
N GLN A 96 -7.21 -4.92 -16.33
CA GLN A 96 -8.26 -5.61 -15.58
C GLN A 96 -8.19 -5.32 -14.08
N LEU A 97 -7.00 -5.29 -13.49
CA LEU A 97 -6.81 -4.91 -12.08
C LEU A 97 -7.25 -3.46 -11.84
N VAL A 98 -6.86 -2.53 -12.71
CA VAL A 98 -7.29 -1.12 -12.60
C VAL A 98 -8.81 -1.03 -12.65
N LEU A 99 -9.48 -1.69 -13.60
CA LEU A 99 -10.94 -1.67 -13.70
C LEU A 99 -11.61 -2.30 -12.47
N GLN A 100 -11.07 -3.41 -11.97
CA GLN A 100 -11.60 -4.12 -10.80
C GLN A 100 -11.50 -3.30 -9.51
N PHE A 101 -10.46 -2.48 -9.38
CA PHE A 101 -10.22 -1.70 -8.16
C PHE A 101 -10.62 -0.23 -8.29
N ALA A 102 -10.81 0.30 -9.50
CA ALA A 102 -11.30 1.67 -9.71
C ALA A 102 -12.71 1.91 -9.17
N THR A 103 -13.51 0.85 -9.03
CA THR A 103 -14.87 0.89 -8.47
C THR A 103 -14.91 0.55 -6.98
N SER A 104 -13.78 0.22 -6.37
CA SER A 104 -13.74 -0.04 -4.94
C SER A 104 -13.87 1.27 -4.15
N ASP A 105 -14.65 1.28 -3.07
CA ASP A 105 -14.90 2.45 -2.19
C ASP A 105 -13.64 2.95 -1.44
N VAL A 106 -12.44 2.60 -1.92
CA VAL A 106 -11.18 3.06 -1.38
C VAL A 106 -10.94 4.48 -1.90
N THR A 107 -11.45 5.46 -1.15
CA THR A 107 -11.21 6.88 -1.40
C THR A 107 -9.72 7.13 -1.66
N PRO A 108 -9.34 7.72 -2.81
CA PRO A 108 -7.94 7.98 -3.11
C PRO A 108 -7.32 8.86 -2.03
N PHE A 109 -6.18 8.41 -1.51
CA PHE A 109 -5.53 9.07 -0.40
C PHE A 109 -4.92 10.38 -0.91
N ILE A 110 -5.48 11.49 -0.43
CA ILE A 110 -4.96 12.87 -0.45
C ILE A 110 -5.58 13.84 -1.48
N TYR A 111 -6.13 13.42 -2.65
CA TYR A 111 -6.57 14.41 -3.68
C TYR A 111 -7.92 14.17 -4.38
N ALA A 112 -8.65 13.10 -4.10
CA ALA A 112 -9.92 12.82 -4.81
C ALA A 112 -11.11 12.84 -3.86
N GLN A 113 -11.33 13.97 -3.18
CA GLN A 113 -12.55 14.24 -2.41
C GLN A 113 -13.56 15.08 -3.21
N TYR A 114 -13.69 14.82 -4.53
CA TYR A 114 -14.69 15.48 -5.37
C TYR A 114 -15.77 14.49 -5.78
#